data_AF-A0A3D3NT61-F1
#
_entry.id   AF-A0A3D3NT61-F1
#
_cell.length_a   1.000
_cell.length_b   1.000
_cell.length_c   1.000
_cell.angle_alpha   90.00
_cell.angle_beta   90.00
_cell.angle_gamma   90.00
#
_symmetry.space_group_name_H-M   'P 1'
#
loop_
_entity.id
_entity.type
_entity.pdbx_description
1 polymer ?
#
loop_
_entity_poly.entity_id
_entity_poly.type
_entity_poly.pdbx_seq_one_letter_code
_entity_poly.pdbx_strand_id
1 'polypeptide(L)' 'HTAEALLKGGDTGPAIVSGKPDESELVKRMSLPGDHDDIMPPKGGPLPAADIELVKAW' A
#
# COMPACT_ATOMS: atom_id res chain seq x y z
N HIS A 1 -7.35 -6.22 12.53
CA HIS A 1 -6.08 -5.45 12.60
C HIS A 1 -6.41 -4.05 13.09
N THR A 2 -5.74 -3.52 14.12
CA THR A 2 -5.95 -2.15 14.61
C THR A 2 -5.13 -1.15 13.80
N ALA A 3 -5.52 0.13 13.80
CA ALA A 3 -4.80 1.18 13.07
C ALA A 3 -3.31 1.29 13.47
N GLU A 4 -2.96 0.94 14.71
CA GLU A 4 -1.56 0.94 15.18
C GLU A 4 -0.70 -0.10 14.44
N ALA A 5 -1.28 -1.21 14.01
CA ALA A 5 -0.55 -2.23 13.25
C ALA A 5 -0.17 -1.72 11.85
N LEU A 6 -0.97 -0.85 11.25
CA LEU A 6 -0.67 -0.22 9.95
C LEU A 6 0.46 0.80 10.08
N LEU A 7 0.45 1.59 11.17
CA LEU A 7 1.49 2.57 11.47
C LEU A 7 2.83 1.92 11.83
N LYS A 8 2.83 0.78 12.54
CA LYS A 8 4.06 0.02 12.81
C LYS A 8 4.57 -0.69 11.56
N GLY A 9 3.66 -1.20 10.74
CA GLY A 9 3.96 -1.97 9.54
C GLY A 9 4.66 -3.30 9.83
N GLY A 10 5.36 -3.83 8.82
CA GLY A 10 6.02 -5.14 8.87
C GLY A 10 7.54 -5.03 8.95
N ASP A 11 8.24 -6.11 8.59
CA ASP A 11 9.72 -6.17 8.61
C ASP A 11 10.39 -5.16 7.67
N THR A 12 9.62 -4.56 6.75
CA THR A 12 10.04 -3.54 5.78
C THR A 12 9.78 -2.11 6.25
N GLY A 13 9.21 -1.91 7.44
CA GLY A 13 8.86 -0.61 7.99
C GLY A 13 7.35 -0.33 7.96
N PRO A 14 6.94 0.93 8.24
CA PRO A 14 5.53 1.32 8.35
C PRO A 14 4.77 1.07 7.05
N ALA A 15 3.58 0.47 7.14
CA ALA A 15 2.76 0.22 5.96
C ALA A 15 2.19 1.53 5.40
N ILE A 16 1.91 2.49 6.28
CA ILE A 16 1.44 3.84 5.95
C ILE A 16 2.31 4.86 6.70
N VAL A 17 2.83 5.84 5.96
CA VAL A 17 3.54 7.00 6.50
C VAL A 17 2.61 8.21 6.40
N SER A 18 2.11 8.66 7.55
CA SER A 18 1.19 9.80 7.62
C SER A 18 1.78 11.06 6.99
N GLY A 19 1.03 11.69 6.09
CA GLY A 19 1.44 12.89 5.36
C GLY A 19 2.45 12.65 4.22
N LYS A 20 2.90 11.41 4.03
CA LYS A 20 3.85 11.00 2.98
C LYS A 20 3.38 9.70 2.33
N PRO A 21 2.23 9.71 1.65
CA PRO A 21 1.64 8.50 1.06
C PRO A 21 2.57 7.81 0.05
N ASP A 22 3.38 8.58 -0.70
CA ASP A 22 4.34 8.01 -1.65
C ASP A 22 5.53 7.28 -0.98
N GLU A 23 5.79 7.55 0.31
CA GLU A 23 6.78 6.82 1.13
C GLU A 23 6.15 5.59 1.81
N SER A 24 4.85 5.33 1.62
CA SER A 24 4.14 4.22 2.24
C SER A 24 4.32 2.93 1.44
N GLU A 25 4.78 1.88 2.12
CA GLU A 25 5.01 0.57 1.51
C GLU A 25 3.71 -0.03 0.94
N LEU A 26 2.56 0.27 1.54
CA LEU A 26 1.26 -0.17 1.03
C LEU A 26 0.96 0.43 -0.36
N VAL A 27 1.18 1.74 -0.53
CA VAL A 27 0.94 2.46 -1.79
C VAL A 27 1.87 1.93 -2.89
N LYS A 28 3.12 1.67 -2.54
CA LYS A 28 4.10 1.05 -3.44
C LYS A 28 3.60 -0.31 -3.94
N ARG A 29 3.19 -1.21 -3.03
CA ARG A 29 2.72 -2.56 -3.39
C ARG A 29 1.44 -2.58 -4.21
N MET A 30 0.55 -1.62 -3.98
CA MET A 30 -0.68 -1.46 -4.78
C MET A 30 -0.40 -1.00 -6.21
N SER A 31 0.76 -0.37 -6.45
CA SER A 31 1.16 0.17 -7.75
C SER A 31 2.10 -0.76 -8.53
N LEU A 32 2.40 -1.95 -8.00
CA LEU A 32 3.29 -2.91 -8.66
C LEU A 32 2.63 -3.54 -9.90
N PRO A 33 3.43 -4.03 -10.86
CA PRO A 33 2.94 -4.85 -11.96
C PRO A 33 2.19 -6.09 -11.47
N GLY A 34 1.16 -6.50 -12.22
CA GLY A 34 0.26 -7.62 -11.84
C GLY A 34 0.93 -8.99 -11.68
N ASP A 35 2.13 -9.15 -12.21
CA ASP A 35 2.99 -10.34 -12.14
C ASP A 35 4.06 -10.25 -11.03
N HIS A 36 4.09 -9.16 -10.27
CA HIS A 36 5.04 -8.98 -9.18
C HIS A 36 4.57 -9.72 -7.91
N ASP A 37 5.43 -10.52 -7.28
CA ASP A 37 5.09 -11.36 -6.12
C ASP A 37 4.54 -10.56 -4.92
N ASP A 38 5.08 -9.35 -4.71
CA ASP A 38 4.63 -8.45 -3.63
C ASP A 38 3.40 -7.57 -3.97
N ILE A 39 2.78 -7.73 -5.15
CA ILE A 39 1.62 -6.91 -5.51
C ILE A 39 0.46 -7.12 -4.54
N MET A 40 -0.22 -6.02 -4.20
CA MET A 40 -1.43 -6.04 -3.40
C MET A 40 -2.60 -5.39 -4.18
N PRO A 41 -3.72 -6.10 -4.39
CA PRO A 41 -3.99 -7.47 -3.95
C PRO A 41 -3.26 -8.52 -4.82
N PRO A 42 -2.83 -9.65 -4.23
CA PRO A 42 -2.12 -10.73 -4.96
C PRO A 42 -3.03 -11.47 -5.95
N LYS A 43 -4.34 -11.27 -5.86
CA LYS A 43 -5.34 -11.77 -6.80
C LYS A 43 -6.22 -10.60 -7.21
N GLY A 44 -6.54 -10.53 -8.50
CA GLY A 44 -7.33 -9.44 -9.07
C GLY A 44 -6.50 -8.35 -9.74
N GLY A 45 -5.17 -8.46 -9.70
CA GLY A 45 -4.25 -7.51 -10.34
C GLY A 45 -4.15 -6.18 -9.60
N PRO A 46 -3.43 -5.20 -10.17
CA PRO A 46 -3.30 -3.88 -9.57
C PRO A 46 -4.67 -3.23 -9.45
N LEU A 47 -4.85 -2.50 -8.34
CA LEU A 47 -6.06 -1.72 -8.14
C LEU A 47 -6.17 -0.61 -9.20
N PRO A 48 -7.38 -0.17 -9.53
CA PRO A 48 -7.57 1.03 -10.34
C PRO A 48 -6.80 2.21 -9.75
N ALA A 49 -6.17 3.02 -10.60
CA ALA A 49 -5.41 4.18 -10.15
C ALA A 49 -6.23 5.11 -9.24
N ALA A 50 -7.54 5.28 -9.50
CA ALA A 50 -8.42 6.09 -8.65
C ALA A 50 -8.52 5.59 -7.20
N ASP A 51 -8.51 4.27 -6.99
CA ASP A 51 -8.56 3.69 -5.65
C ASP A 51 -7.22 3.85 -4.92
N ILE A 52 -6.12 3.75 -5.64
CA ILE A 52 -4.78 4.00 -5.11
C ILE A 52 -4.66 5.47 -4.68
N GLU A 53 -5.12 6.41 -5.51
CA GLU A 53 -5.10 7.84 -5.19
C GLU A 53 -5.99 8.17 -3.97
N LEU A 54 -7.13 7.48 -3.80
CA LEU A 54 -7.94 7.63 -2.59
C LEU A 54 -7.18 7.20 -1.33
N VAL A 55 -6.42 6.11 -1.40
CA VAL A 55 -5.57 5.65 -0.29
C VAL A 55 -4.41 6.62 -0.03
N LYS A 56 -3.86 7.26 -1.07
CA LYS A 56 -2.85 8.32 -0.89
C LYS A 56 -3.40 9.58 -0.24
N ALA A 57 -4.68 9.89 -0.45
CA ALA A 57 -5.32 11.10 0.05
C ALA A 57 -5.84 10.98 1.50
N TRP A 58 -5.79 9.79 2.09
CA TRP A 58 -6.20 9.50 3.46
C TRP A 58 -5.09 9.81 4.48
#